data_AF-A0A537HKX4-F1
#
_entry.id   AF-A0A537HKX4-F1
#
_cell.length_a   1.000
_cell.length_b   1.000
_cell.length_c   1.000
_cell.angle_alpha   90.00
_cell.angle_beta   90.00
_cell.angle_gamma   90.00
#
_symmetry.space_group_name_H-M   'P 1'
#
loop_
_entity.id
_entity.type
_entity.pdbx_description
1 polymer ?
#
loop_
_entity_poly.entity_id
_entity_poly.type
_entity_poly.pdbx_seq_one_letter_code
_entity_poly.pdbx_strand_id
1 'polypeptide(L)'
;MKQLVSLLLLAALVISVSAAPSIVTNSNYQAEVGQYRNTSQGGLEVRDYGNTPAGSNVTAAGTAAACGDNILISAGGGTANTAITSGDLVYSVKVLARSSPLPPSNTCFMVTLSYNGAPLMPLYVKTSTPSAGDFAICGWDLGVTSLPPLYTLKVSVQ
;
A
#
# COMPACT_ATOMS: atom_id res chain seq x y z
N MET A 1 -28.10 -22.34 62.27
CA MET A 1 -26.86 -22.09 61.50
C MET A 1 -26.59 -23.14 60.41
N LYS A 2 -27.60 -23.87 59.90
CA LYS A 2 -27.43 -24.86 58.80
C LYS A 2 -27.85 -24.33 57.41
N GLN A 3 -28.49 -23.16 57.33
CA GLN A 3 -28.89 -22.53 56.06
C GLN A 3 -27.87 -21.52 55.51
N LEU A 4 -26.85 -21.14 56.28
CA LEU A 4 -25.78 -20.23 55.81
C LEU A 4 -24.70 -20.95 55.00
N VAL A 5 -24.57 -22.27 55.15
CA VAL A 5 -23.54 -23.06 54.44
C VAL A 5 -23.94 -23.35 53.00
N SER A 6 -25.25 -23.43 52.71
CA SER A 6 -25.75 -23.65 51.33
C SER A 6 -25.69 -22.41 50.44
N LEU A 7 -25.63 -21.19 50.99
CA LEU A 7 -25.44 -19.97 50.19
C LEU A 7 -23.98 -19.77 49.77
N LEU A 8 -23.02 -20.31 50.54
CA LEU A 8 -21.59 -20.21 50.21
C LEU A 8 -21.12 -21.23 49.17
N LEU A 9 -21.83 -22.35 48.99
CA LEU A 9 -21.50 -23.33 47.95
C LEU A 9 -22.09 -23.00 46.57
N LEU A 10 -23.07 -22.09 46.47
CA LEU A 10 -23.70 -21.73 45.20
C LEU A 10 -23.04 -20.54 44.49
N ALA A 11 -22.07 -19.88 45.14
CA ALA A 11 -21.34 -18.72 44.59
C ALA A 11 -20.05 -19.10 43.83
N ALA A 12 -19.70 -20.39 43.77
CA ALA A 12 -18.45 -20.87 43.19
C ALA A 12 -18.62 -21.49 41.80
N LEU A 13 -19.30 -20.80 40.89
CA LEU A 13 -19.23 -21.15 39.46
C LEU A 13 -19.24 -19.88 38.59
N VAL A 14 -18.25 -19.01 38.82
CA VAL A 14 -17.85 -18.03 37.81
C VAL A 14 -17.01 -18.79 36.80
N ILE A 15 -17.65 -19.24 35.72
CA ILE A 15 -16.94 -19.76 34.55
C ILE A 15 -16.19 -18.57 33.95
N SER A 16 -14.91 -18.43 34.25
CA SER A 16 -14.03 -17.59 33.45
C SER A 16 -13.89 -18.27 32.09
N VAL A 17 -14.78 -17.94 31.16
CA VAL A 17 -14.50 -18.06 29.74
C VAL A 17 -13.34 -17.11 29.49
N SER A 18 -12.11 -17.63 29.57
CA SER A 18 -11.04 -16.99 28.83
C SER A 18 -11.46 -17.13 27.38
N ALA A 19 -11.97 -16.03 26.82
CA ALA A 19 -11.86 -15.85 25.40
C ALA A 19 -10.35 -15.93 25.13
N ALA A 20 -9.86 -17.12 24.78
CA ALA A 20 -8.63 -17.22 24.04
C ALA A 20 -8.75 -16.14 22.97
N PRO A 21 -7.76 -15.24 22.81
CA PRO A 21 -7.81 -14.34 21.68
C PRO A 21 -7.98 -15.28 20.49
N SER A 22 -9.14 -15.20 19.84
CA SER A 22 -9.29 -15.75 18.52
C SER A 22 -8.22 -15.01 17.75
N ILE A 23 -7.05 -15.64 17.59
CA ILE A 23 -6.06 -15.23 16.64
C ILE A 23 -6.79 -15.47 15.34
N VAL A 24 -7.54 -14.44 14.94
CA VAL A 24 -7.98 -14.30 13.59
C VAL A 24 -6.68 -14.14 12.84
N THR A 25 -6.09 -15.26 12.42
CA THR A 25 -5.06 -15.30 11.38
C THR A 25 -5.76 -14.93 10.07
N ASN A 26 -6.34 -13.75 9.99
CA ASN A 26 -6.53 -13.10 8.72
C ASN A 26 -5.15 -12.56 8.37
N SER A 27 -4.32 -13.41 7.79
CA SER A 27 -3.00 -13.07 7.25
C SER A 27 -3.09 -12.14 6.02
N ASN A 28 -4.27 -11.58 5.76
CA ASN A 28 -4.50 -10.64 4.68
C ASN A 28 -4.45 -9.25 5.28
N TYR A 29 -3.26 -8.78 5.66
CA TYR A 29 -3.04 -7.34 5.71
C TYR A 29 -3.10 -6.86 4.26
N GLN A 30 -4.32 -6.52 3.82
CA GLN A 30 -4.51 -5.69 2.64
C GLN A 30 -3.69 -4.44 2.91
N ALA A 31 -2.81 -4.06 1.97
CA ALA A 31 -2.18 -2.76 2.05
C ALA A 31 -3.28 -1.74 2.39
N GLU A 32 -3.01 -0.83 3.31
CA GLU A 32 -3.88 0.33 3.42
C GLU A 32 -3.56 1.14 2.16
N VAL A 33 -4.19 0.74 1.05
CA VAL A 33 -4.25 1.50 -0.20
C VAL A 33 -4.71 2.83 0.30
N GLY A 34 -3.81 3.81 0.29
CA GLY A 34 -4.02 5.11 0.88
C GLY A 34 -5.33 5.61 0.30
N GLN A 35 -6.41 5.39 1.05
CA GLN A 35 -7.76 5.69 0.63
C GLN A 35 -7.67 7.17 0.36
N TYR A 36 -7.84 7.52 -0.91
CA TYR A 36 -7.98 8.87 -1.40
C TYR A 36 -8.52 9.77 -0.28
N ARG A 37 -7.67 10.64 0.27
CA ARG A 37 -8.12 11.77 1.08
C ARG A 37 -7.50 13.01 0.49
N ASN A 38 -8.09 13.39 -0.65
CA ASN A 38 -8.28 14.77 -1.05
C ASN A 38 -7.07 15.67 -0.77
N THR A 39 -5.97 15.49 -1.49
CA THR A 39 -5.02 16.61 -1.63
C THR A 39 -5.71 17.65 -2.52
N SER A 40 -5.54 18.92 -2.17
CA SER A 40 -6.19 20.10 -2.77
C SER A 40 -5.98 20.27 -4.29
N GLN A 41 -5.29 19.33 -4.95
CA GLN A 41 -4.96 19.36 -6.39
C GLN A 41 -5.73 18.33 -7.23
N GLY A 42 -6.41 17.36 -6.61
CA GLY A 42 -7.45 16.54 -7.26
C GLY A 42 -7.00 15.60 -8.38
N GLY A 43 -7.62 14.41 -8.47
CA GLY A 43 -7.72 13.68 -9.73
C GLY A 43 -6.80 12.49 -9.98
N LEU A 44 -5.99 12.09 -9.00
CA LEU A 44 -5.34 10.77 -9.02
C LEU A 44 -6.02 9.79 -8.06
N GLU A 45 -6.04 8.52 -8.45
CA GLU A 45 -6.43 7.37 -7.66
C GLU A 45 -5.27 6.39 -7.61
N VAL A 46 -4.91 5.90 -6.43
CA VAL A 46 -3.92 4.83 -6.30
C VAL A 46 -4.64 3.53 -6.02
N ARG A 47 -4.34 2.50 -6.80
CA ARG A 47 -4.82 1.14 -6.61
C ARG A 47 -3.66 0.21 -6.35
N ASP A 48 -3.83 -0.72 -5.42
CA ASP A 48 -2.93 -1.85 -5.31
C ASP A 48 -2.86 -2.58 -6.67
N TYR A 49 -1.66 -2.94 -7.10
CA TYR A 49 -1.39 -3.71 -8.31
C TYR A 49 -0.72 -5.06 -8.00
N GLY A 50 -0.59 -5.39 -6.72
CA GLY A 50 -0.14 -6.68 -6.23
C GLY A 50 1.37 -6.78 -6.04
N ASN A 51 1.76 -7.98 -5.57
CA ASN A 51 3.13 -8.35 -5.23
C ASN A 51 3.54 -9.57 -6.01
N THR A 52 4.66 -9.49 -6.70
CA THR A 52 5.19 -10.63 -7.45
C THR A 52 6.71 -10.71 -7.29
N PRO A 53 7.28 -11.92 -7.15
CA PRO A 53 8.71 -12.10 -7.27
C PRO A 53 9.18 -11.65 -8.65
N ALA A 54 10.26 -10.87 -8.70
CA ALA A 54 10.85 -10.43 -9.95
C ALA A 54 11.53 -11.61 -10.67
N GLY A 55 11.21 -11.82 -11.94
CA GLY A 55 11.85 -12.85 -12.77
C GLY A 55 13.24 -12.46 -13.30
N SER A 56 13.61 -11.19 -13.20
CA SER A 56 14.87 -10.64 -13.70
C SER A 56 15.22 -9.32 -13.01
N ASN A 57 16.47 -8.90 -13.14
CA ASN A 57 16.89 -7.57 -12.70
C ASN A 57 16.29 -6.47 -13.59
N VAL A 58 15.96 -5.31 -13.01
CA VAL A 58 15.50 -4.12 -13.73
C VAL A 58 16.22 -2.89 -13.20
N THR A 59 16.69 -2.03 -14.11
CA THR A 59 17.30 -0.74 -13.74
C THR A 59 16.23 0.20 -13.17
N ALA A 60 16.61 1.02 -12.19
CA ALA A 60 15.73 2.03 -11.62
C ALA A 60 15.25 3.03 -12.69
N ALA A 61 13.99 3.47 -12.58
CA ALA A 61 13.38 4.48 -13.44
C ALA A 61 12.36 5.29 -12.64
N GLY A 62 12.24 6.59 -12.91
CA GLY A 62 11.34 7.47 -12.16
C GLY A 62 11.83 7.76 -10.75
N THR A 63 13.14 7.72 -10.51
CA THR A 63 13.75 8.04 -9.20
C THR A 63 14.31 9.46 -9.16
N ALA A 64 14.46 10.11 -10.32
CA ALA A 64 14.89 11.50 -10.39
C ALA A 64 13.80 12.45 -9.88
N ALA A 65 14.16 13.26 -8.87
CA ALA A 65 13.28 14.30 -8.32
C ALA A 65 12.79 15.27 -9.39
N ALA A 66 11.65 15.93 -9.12
CA ALA A 66 10.98 16.83 -10.06
C ALA A 66 10.67 16.20 -11.43
N CYS A 67 10.50 14.87 -11.47
CA CYS A 67 10.15 14.11 -12.67
C CYS A 67 11.20 14.22 -13.81
N GLY A 68 12.49 14.27 -13.47
CA GLY A 68 13.59 14.32 -14.45
C GLY A 68 13.60 13.16 -15.46
N ASP A 69 13.14 11.97 -15.05
CA ASP A 69 13.06 10.77 -15.88
C ASP A 69 11.84 10.76 -16.82
N ASN A 70 10.93 11.73 -16.68
CA ASN A 70 9.74 11.91 -17.50
C ASN A 70 8.78 10.71 -17.58
N ILE A 71 8.62 9.93 -16.51
CA ILE A 71 7.64 8.84 -16.48
C ILE A 71 6.21 9.39 -16.54
N LEU A 72 5.47 9.09 -17.60
CA LEU A 72 4.16 9.67 -17.86
C LEU A 72 3.00 8.84 -17.32
N ILE A 73 2.04 9.50 -16.67
CA ILE A 73 0.66 9.01 -16.54
C ILE A 73 0.01 9.21 -17.92
N SER A 74 -0.25 8.12 -18.63
CA SER A 74 -0.78 8.15 -20.01
C SER A 74 -1.59 6.89 -20.33
N ALA A 75 -2.29 6.87 -21.46
CA ALA A 75 -3.07 5.73 -21.92
C ALA A 75 -2.23 4.45 -22.09
N GLY A 76 -0.96 4.59 -22.50
CA GLY A 76 -0.03 3.47 -22.67
C GLY A 76 0.59 2.95 -21.37
N GLY A 77 0.44 3.69 -20.27
CA GLY A 77 1.08 3.38 -19.00
C GLY A 77 2.55 3.78 -18.96
N GLY A 78 2.93 4.63 -18.01
CA GLY A 78 4.34 4.78 -17.59
C GLY A 78 4.72 3.71 -16.58
N THR A 79 6.01 3.36 -16.50
CA THR A 79 6.54 2.51 -15.43
C THR A 79 7.65 3.25 -14.71
N ALA A 80 7.48 3.43 -13.39
CA ALA A 80 8.52 3.86 -12.48
C ALA A 80 8.83 2.71 -11.53
N ASN A 81 10.10 2.47 -11.25
CA ASN A 81 10.51 1.43 -10.33
C ASN A 81 11.83 1.78 -9.64
N THR A 82 12.01 1.27 -8.42
CA THR A 82 13.35 1.21 -7.82
C THR A 82 14.24 0.26 -8.64
N ALA A 83 15.54 0.19 -8.36
CA ALA A 83 16.31 -0.93 -8.87
C ALA A 83 15.66 -2.24 -8.36
N ILE A 84 15.41 -3.18 -9.28
CA ILE A 84 14.79 -4.47 -8.96
C ILE A 84 15.84 -5.56 -9.11
N THR A 85 15.94 -6.41 -8.10
CA THR A 85 16.76 -7.61 -8.07
C THR A 85 15.91 -8.83 -8.36
N SER A 86 16.41 -9.72 -9.22
CA SER A 86 15.75 -10.98 -9.51
C SER A 86 15.52 -11.80 -8.24
N GLY A 87 14.30 -12.30 -8.07
CA GLY A 87 13.87 -13.09 -6.91
C GLY A 87 13.20 -12.28 -5.81
N ASP A 88 13.46 -10.98 -5.72
CA ASP A 88 12.84 -10.13 -4.71
C ASP A 88 11.38 -9.82 -5.05
N LEU A 89 10.56 -9.63 -4.02
CA LEU A 89 9.18 -9.20 -4.15
C LEU A 89 9.12 -7.73 -4.55
N VAL A 90 8.40 -7.47 -5.63
CA VAL A 90 8.08 -6.12 -6.06
C VAL A 90 6.66 -5.80 -5.64
N TYR A 91 6.49 -4.82 -4.76
CA TYR A 91 5.17 -4.23 -4.47
C TYR A 91 4.85 -3.17 -5.50
N SER A 92 3.73 -3.32 -6.20
CA SER A 92 3.33 -2.38 -7.24
C SER A 92 2.01 -1.71 -6.93
N VAL A 93 1.89 -0.44 -7.32
CA VAL A 93 0.62 0.28 -7.37
C VAL A 93 0.39 0.83 -8.76
N LYS A 94 -0.88 0.95 -9.11
CA LYS A 94 -1.33 1.69 -10.28
C LYS A 94 -1.83 3.07 -9.85
N VAL A 95 -1.20 4.12 -10.36
CA VAL A 95 -1.61 5.52 -10.19
C VAL A 95 -2.46 5.90 -11.41
N LEU A 96 -3.76 6.09 -11.23
CA LEU A 96 -4.73 6.38 -12.30
C LEU A 96 -5.22 7.82 -12.25
N ALA A 97 -5.37 8.43 -13.42
CA ALA A 97 -6.11 9.66 -13.60
C ALA A 97 -7.62 9.41 -13.53
N ARG A 98 -8.31 10.13 -12.64
CA ARG A 98 -9.77 10.13 -12.52
C ARG A 98 -10.38 11.15 -13.48
N SER A 99 -11.68 11.04 -13.73
CA SER A 99 -12.42 12.02 -14.53
C SER A 99 -12.90 13.24 -13.74
N SER A 100 -13.00 13.17 -12.40
CA SER A 100 -13.58 14.24 -11.58
C SER A 100 -12.96 14.32 -10.17
N PRO A 101 -12.13 15.34 -9.89
CA PRO A 101 -11.49 16.18 -10.91
C PRO A 101 -10.51 15.36 -11.75
N LEU A 102 -10.19 15.83 -12.96
CA LEU A 102 -9.04 15.35 -13.73
C LEU A 102 -7.76 15.92 -13.12
N PRO A 103 -6.64 15.19 -13.06
CA PRO A 103 -5.41 15.73 -12.49
C PRO A 103 -4.91 16.89 -13.36
N PRO A 104 -4.22 17.88 -12.76
CA PRO A 104 -3.67 19.00 -13.50
C PRO A 104 -2.68 18.53 -14.58
N SER A 105 -2.64 19.24 -15.70
CA SER A 105 -1.68 18.98 -16.77
C SER A 105 -0.26 19.36 -16.37
N ASN A 106 0.74 18.72 -16.98
CA ASN A 106 2.17 19.01 -16.78
C ASN A 106 2.60 19.07 -15.30
N THR A 107 1.99 18.24 -14.46
CA THR A 107 2.24 18.24 -13.02
C THR A 107 3.04 17.00 -12.65
N CYS A 108 4.08 17.20 -11.84
CA CYS A 108 4.87 16.12 -11.27
C CYS A 108 4.26 15.68 -9.94
N PHE A 109 4.16 14.37 -9.75
CA PHE A 109 3.64 13.75 -8.54
C PHE A 109 4.71 12.84 -7.95
N MET A 110 4.85 12.91 -6.63
CA MET A 110 5.72 12.02 -5.86
C MET A 110 4.88 10.91 -5.23
N VAL A 111 5.24 9.67 -5.51
CA VAL A 111 4.61 8.47 -4.96
C VAL A 111 5.58 7.83 -3.96
N THR A 112 5.11 7.67 -2.72
CA THR A 112 5.91 7.09 -1.64
C THR A 112 5.23 5.84 -1.11
N LEU A 113 5.99 4.76 -1.01
CA LEU A 113 5.63 3.57 -0.25
C LEU A 113 6.32 3.60 1.11
N SER A 114 5.59 3.28 2.17
CA SER A 114 6.15 2.98 3.49
C SER A 114 5.92 1.51 3.82
N TYR A 115 6.99 0.80 4.14
CA TYR A 115 6.98 -0.60 4.58
C TYR A 115 7.32 -0.67 6.07
N ASN A 116 6.39 -1.17 6.89
CA ASN A 116 6.50 -1.21 8.35
C ASN A 116 6.87 0.16 8.98
N GLY A 117 6.31 1.23 8.41
CA GLY A 117 6.53 2.61 8.87
C GLY A 117 7.81 3.26 8.34
N ALA A 118 8.70 2.51 7.68
CA ALA A 118 9.87 3.08 7.03
C ALA A 118 9.54 3.49 5.57
N PRO A 119 9.69 4.77 5.19
CA PRO A 119 9.53 5.17 3.80
C PRO A 119 10.63 4.56 2.94
N LEU A 120 10.25 4.00 1.79
CA LEU A 120 11.17 3.58 0.75
C LEU A 120 11.51 4.75 -0.18
N MET A 121 12.44 4.52 -1.10
CA MET A 121 12.79 5.49 -2.13
C MET A 121 11.53 5.96 -2.89
N PRO A 122 11.28 7.27 -3.02
CA PRO A 122 10.12 7.77 -3.74
C PRO A 122 10.25 7.53 -5.23
N LEU A 123 9.10 7.41 -5.90
CA LEU A 123 8.99 7.34 -7.35
C LEU A 123 8.23 8.55 -7.86
N TYR A 124 8.62 9.06 -9.02
CA TYR A 124 8.09 10.28 -9.61
C TYR A 124 7.41 9.97 -10.93
N VAL A 125 6.18 10.44 -11.07
CA VAL A 125 5.37 10.31 -12.29
C VAL A 125 4.77 11.67 -12.61
N LYS A 126 4.58 11.98 -13.89
CA LYS A 126 4.01 13.26 -14.32
C LYS A 126 2.83 13.07 -15.25
N THR A 127 1.91 14.02 -15.23
CA THR A 127 0.92 14.18 -16.29
C THR A 127 1.52 15.00 -17.44
N SER A 128 0.98 14.82 -18.64
CA SER A 128 1.13 15.77 -19.75
C SER A 128 -0.22 16.46 -19.95
N THR A 129 -1.05 15.97 -20.87
CA THR A 129 -2.48 16.29 -20.98
C THR A 129 -3.27 15.05 -20.57
N PRO A 130 -3.59 14.89 -19.26
CA PRO A 130 -4.15 13.66 -18.75
C PRO A 130 -5.57 13.45 -19.29
N SER A 131 -5.93 12.19 -19.47
CA SER A 131 -7.29 11.73 -19.71
C SER A 131 -7.72 10.77 -18.61
N ALA A 132 -9.02 10.69 -18.34
CA ALA A 132 -9.53 9.73 -17.38
C ALA A 132 -9.16 8.30 -17.79
N GLY A 133 -8.60 7.52 -16.87
CA GLY A 133 -8.10 6.17 -17.12
C GLY A 133 -6.64 6.09 -17.52
N ASP A 134 -5.98 7.21 -17.85
CA ASP A 134 -4.52 7.25 -17.96
C ASP A 134 -3.88 6.75 -16.67
N PHE A 135 -2.75 6.05 -16.78
CA PHE A 135 -2.12 5.48 -15.60
C PHE A 135 -0.59 5.47 -15.70
N ALA A 136 0.03 5.25 -14.55
CA ALA A 136 1.39 4.77 -14.42
C ALA A 136 1.45 3.66 -13.37
N ILE A 137 2.42 2.77 -13.49
CA ILE A 137 2.70 1.73 -12.50
C ILE A 137 3.97 2.15 -11.75
N CYS A 138 3.88 2.17 -10.42
CA CYS A 138 5.00 2.43 -9.54
C CYS A 138 5.33 1.15 -8.77
N GLY A 139 6.55 0.64 -8.91
CA GLY A 139 7.00 -0.61 -8.31
C GLY A 139 8.20 -0.43 -7.37
N TRP A 140 8.12 -1.00 -6.17
CA TRP A 140 9.23 -1.02 -5.21
C TRP A 140 9.71 -2.44 -5.02
N ASP A 141 11.00 -2.63 -5.24
CA ASP A 141 11.70 -3.78 -4.71
C ASP A 141 11.74 -3.69 -3.17
N LEU A 142 11.21 -4.72 -2.51
CA LEU A 142 11.19 -4.81 -1.06
C LEU A 142 12.46 -5.45 -0.47
N GLY A 143 13.36 -5.97 -1.30
CA GLY A 143 14.59 -6.65 -0.89
C GLY A 143 14.35 -7.97 -0.16
N VAL A 144 13.16 -8.56 -0.33
CA VAL A 144 12.73 -9.80 0.34
C VAL A 144 12.00 -10.71 -0.63
N THR A 145 12.18 -12.01 -0.49
CA THR A 145 11.50 -13.01 -1.35
C THR A 145 10.10 -13.40 -0.83
N SER A 146 9.76 -13.01 0.40
CA SER A 146 8.46 -13.24 1.03
C SER A 146 8.15 -12.16 2.06
N LEU A 147 6.89 -11.74 2.17
CA LEU A 147 6.45 -10.86 3.24
C LEU A 147 6.25 -11.64 4.55
N PRO A 148 6.60 -11.06 5.72
CA PRO A 148 6.31 -11.69 7.01
C PRO A 148 4.80 -11.78 7.26
N PRO A 149 4.33 -12.60 8.22
CA PRO A 149 2.89 -12.74 8.51
C PRO A 149 2.19 -11.45 8.94
N LEU A 150 2.95 -10.49 9.47
CA LEU A 150 2.48 -9.16 9.85
C LEU A 150 3.36 -8.11 9.17
N TYR A 151 2.75 -7.30 8.32
CA TYR A 151 3.39 -6.16 7.71
C TYR A 151 2.40 -5.00 7.55
N THR A 152 2.91 -3.81 7.28
CA THR A 152 2.10 -2.67 6.87
C THR A 152 2.70 -2.02 5.64
N LEU A 153 1.86 -1.80 4.63
CA LEU A 153 2.19 -1.07 3.43
C LEU A 153 1.25 0.11 3.34
N LYS A 154 1.82 1.31 3.29
CA LYS A 154 1.09 2.57 3.20
C LYS A 154 1.62 3.37 2.01
N VAL A 155 0.71 3.82 1.17
CA VAL A 155 1.06 4.58 -0.04
C VAL A 155 0.53 6.00 0.08
N SER A 156 1.33 6.97 -0.34
CA SER A 156 0.95 8.38 -0.44
C SER A 156 1.37 8.96 -1.77
N VAL A 157 0.57 9.88 -2.30
CA VAL A 157 0.89 10.69 -3.49
C VAL A 157 0.83 12.16 -3.09
N GLN A 158 1.83 12.93 -3.48
CA GLN A 158 1.95 14.36 -3.24
C GLN A 158 2.17 15.10 -4.55
#